data_AF-A0A7L4TH22-F1
#
_entry.id   AF-A0A7L4TH22-F1
#
_cell.length_a   1.000
_cell.length_b   1.000
_cell.length_c   1.000
_cell.angle_alpha   90.00
_cell.angle_beta   90.00
_cell.angle_gamma   90.00
#
_symmetry.space_group_name_H-M   'P 1'
#
loop_
_entity.id
_entity.type
_entity.pdbx_description
1 polymer ?
#
loop_
_entity_poly.entity_id
_entity_poly.type
_entity_poly.pdbx_seq_one_letter_code
_entity_poly.pdbx_strand_id
1 'polypeptide(L)'
;MKSLISILKSLPPTKVIDSSIDYSKYVALDLSITNKELFENKPANAAEFENYIDHYLARNNAKVAFGGYIEGRTLYQRSTIFKNDLALERNIHIGLDLWTKEGTAVLVPLDGKVHSFKNNVGLGDYGPTIILEHEIENEKFYTLYGHLSLESIENLVVGAVFKKGDIIATLGNSTINGDYAPHLHFQIINNMEDYWGDYPGVCNTNHLNFYIKNCPDPNLLLKIT
;
A
#
# COMPACT_ATOMS: atom_id res chain seq x y z
N MET A 1 10.49 -22.81 14.07
CA MET A 1 10.69 -21.67 13.15
C MET A 1 10.29 -20.40 13.86
N LYS A 2 10.99 -19.29 13.63
CA LYS A 2 10.54 -17.97 14.15
C LYS A 2 9.26 -17.59 13.39
N SER A 3 8.34 -16.89 14.04
CA SER A 3 7.18 -16.33 13.34
C SER A 3 7.61 -15.20 12.41
N LEU A 4 6.87 -14.98 11.31
CA LEU A 4 7.08 -13.84 10.41
C LEU A 4 7.23 -12.52 11.19
N ILE A 5 6.34 -12.23 12.15
CA ILE A 5 6.43 -11.02 12.99
C ILE A 5 7.77 -10.92 13.72
N SER A 6 8.28 -12.02 14.28
CA SER A 6 9.59 -12.03 14.95
C SER A 6 10.73 -11.77 13.97
N ILE A 7 10.62 -12.29 12.75
CA ILE A 7 11.62 -12.07 11.69
C ILE A 7 11.61 -10.59 11.29
N LEU A 8 10.46 -10.03 10.94
CA LEU A 8 10.31 -8.62 10.54
C LEU A 8 10.88 -7.65 11.59
N LYS A 9 10.57 -7.87 12.88
CA LYS A 9 11.10 -7.04 13.97
C LYS A 9 12.63 -7.05 14.05
N SER A 10 13.25 -8.19 13.73
CA SER A 10 14.71 -8.36 13.81
C SER A 10 15.46 -7.75 12.63
N LEU A 11 14.79 -7.50 11.50
CA LEU A 11 15.41 -6.90 10.31
C LEU A 11 15.72 -5.40 10.52
N PRO A 12 16.76 -4.85 9.89
CA PRO A 12 17.01 -3.41 9.93
C PRO A 12 15.87 -2.63 9.22
N PRO A 13 15.65 -1.33 9.54
CA PRO A 13 14.72 -0.49 8.81
C PRO A 13 14.95 -0.54 7.30
N THR A 14 13.86 -0.47 6.53
CA THR A 14 13.88 -0.51 5.07
C THR A 14 12.92 0.52 4.51
N LYS A 15 13.30 1.16 3.39
CA LYS A 15 12.44 2.14 2.70
C LYS A 15 11.77 1.49 1.50
N VAL A 16 10.56 1.94 1.21
CA VAL A 16 9.79 1.56 0.01
C VAL A 16 9.47 2.76 -0.90
N ILE A 17 9.80 3.97 -0.46
CA ILE A 17 9.69 5.21 -1.24
C ILE A 17 11.07 5.85 -1.33
N ASP A 18 11.40 6.36 -2.52
CA ASP A 18 12.59 7.15 -2.89
C ASP A 18 13.63 7.31 -1.77
N SER A 19 14.79 6.68 -1.97
CA SER A 19 15.82 6.55 -0.95
C SER A 19 16.35 7.91 -0.46
N SER A 20 16.23 8.95 -1.31
CA SER A 20 16.65 10.32 -1.01
C SER A 20 15.74 11.06 -0.02
N ILE A 21 14.51 10.57 0.20
CA ILE A 21 13.57 11.16 1.15
C ILE A 21 13.81 10.57 2.54
N ASP A 22 14.37 11.37 3.44
CA ASP A 22 14.61 10.98 4.83
C ASP A 22 13.30 10.78 5.62
N TYR A 23 13.29 9.88 6.62
CA TYR A 23 12.11 9.66 7.48
C TYR A 23 11.72 10.90 8.31
N SER A 24 12.62 11.85 8.54
CA SER A 24 12.26 13.17 9.10
C SER A 24 11.34 13.99 8.18
N LYS A 25 11.17 13.59 6.92
CA LYS A 25 10.22 14.16 5.96
C LYS A 25 8.95 13.33 5.80
N TYR A 26 8.72 12.35 6.68
CA TYR A 26 7.49 11.58 6.72
C TYR A 26 6.59 12.15 7.80
N VAL A 27 5.28 12.17 7.55
CA VAL A 27 4.27 12.63 8.51
C VAL A 27 3.14 11.62 8.59
N ALA A 28 2.71 11.28 9.80
CA ALA A 28 1.57 10.38 9.99
C ALA A 28 0.29 11.04 9.48
N LEU A 29 -0.56 10.30 8.78
CA LEU A 29 -1.85 10.74 8.27
C LEU A 29 -2.94 9.78 8.75
N ASP A 30 -3.96 10.37 9.37
CA ASP A 30 -5.18 9.67 9.80
C ASP A 30 -6.25 9.88 8.71
N LEU A 31 -6.68 8.81 8.05
CA LEU A 31 -7.80 8.83 7.09
C LEU A 31 -9.05 8.14 7.67
N SER A 32 -9.03 7.86 8.97
CA SER A 32 -10.16 7.22 9.64
C SER A 32 -11.38 8.11 9.67
N ILE A 33 -12.53 7.48 9.94
CA ILE A 33 -13.80 8.17 10.18
C ILE A 33 -13.76 9.19 11.34
N THR A 34 -12.71 9.17 12.16
CA THR A 34 -12.55 10.07 13.31
C THR A 34 -11.82 11.38 12.97
N ASN A 35 -11.21 11.48 11.78
CA ASN A 35 -10.56 12.70 11.33
C ASN A 35 -11.60 13.77 10.95
N LYS A 36 -11.72 14.80 11.81
CA LYS A 36 -12.64 15.93 11.61
C LYS A 36 -12.30 16.77 10.39
N GLU A 37 -11.02 17.01 10.13
CA GLU A 37 -10.58 17.81 8.98
C GLU A 37 -10.97 17.13 7.67
N LEU A 38 -10.76 15.82 7.57
CA LEU A 38 -11.17 15.04 6.40
C LEU A 38 -12.71 15.02 6.26
N PHE A 39 -13.43 14.88 7.37
CA PHE A 39 -14.89 14.91 7.40
C PHE A 39 -15.48 16.27 6.99
N GLU A 40 -14.81 17.37 7.27
CA GLU A 40 -15.25 18.72 6.89
C GLU A 40 -14.95 19.02 5.42
N ASN A 41 -13.74 18.65 4.93
CA ASN A 41 -13.33 18.91 3.55
C ASN A 41 -14.05 18.04 2.52
N LYS A 42 -14.42 16.79 2.87
CA LYS A 42 -15.14 15.82 2.02
C LYS A 42 -14.67 15.79 0.55
N PRO A 43 -13.39 15.53 0.29
CA PRO A 43 -12.89 15.42 -1.08
C PRO A 43 -13.72 14.41 -1.87
N ALA A 44 -14.32 14.85 -2.98
CA ALA A 44 -15.29 14.07 -3.74
C ALA A 44 -14.65 13.23 -4.86
N ASN A 45 -13.43 13.54 -5.27
CA ASN A 45 -12.69 12.89 -6.35
C ASN A 45 -11.18 12.85 -6.08
N ALA A 46 -10.43 12.15 -6.94
CA ALA A 46 -8.98 11.99 -6.79
C ALA A 46 -8.24 13.33 -6.75
N ALA A 47 -8.61 14.30 -7.59
CA ALA A 47 -7.92 15.58 -7.68
C ALA A 47 -8.11 16.42 -6.40
N GLU A 48 -9.32 16.43 -5.84
CA GLU A 48 -9.58 17.08 -4.55
C GLU A 48 -8.83 16.40 -3.40
N PHE A 49 -8.76 15.06 -3.43
CA PHE A 49 -8.00 14.31 -2.43
C PHE A 49 -6.50 14.56 -2.56
N GLU A 50 -5.97 14.63 -3.78
CA GLU A 50 -4.56 14.97 -4.04
C GLU A 50 -4.24 16.38 -3.54
N ASN A 51 -5.11 17.35 -3.80
CA ASN A 51 -4.98 18.70 -3.26
C ASN A 51 -4.97 18.67 -1.73
N TYR A 52 -5.84 17.90 -1.08
CA TYR A 52 -5.84 17.75 0.38
C TYR A 52 -4.49 17.22 0.90
N ILE A 53 -3.97 16.16 0.28
CA ILE A 53 -2.66 15.57 0.62
C ILE A 53 -1.53 16.58 0.43
N ASP A 54 -1.53 17.33 -0.67
CA ASP A 54 -0.51 18.34 -0.97
C ASP A 54 -0.47 19.45 0.09
N HIS A 55 -1.64 19.97 0.47
CA HIS A 55 -1.74 20.96 1.55
C HIS A 55 -1.29 20.37 2.89
N TYR A 56 -1.64 19.10 3.16
CA TYR A 56 -1.22 18.39 4.37
C TYR A 56 0.29 18.21 4.44
N LEU A 57 0.95 17.87 3.33
CA LEU A 57 2.40 17.74 3.24
C LEU A 57 3.10 19.09 3.42
N ALA A 58 2.61 20.12 2.72
CA ALA A 58 3.18 21.46 2.76
C ALA A 58 3.15 22.06 4.17
N ARG A 59 2.01 22.00 4.86
CA ARG A 59 1.86 22.55 6.23
C ARG A 59 2.75 21.84 7.26
N ASN A 60 3.08 20.57 7.04
CA ASN A 60 3.92 19.77 7.92
C ASN A 60 5.41 19.76 7.50
N ASN A 61 5.80 20.50 6.45
CA ASN A 61 7.16 20.46 5.88
C ASN A 61 7.63 19.03 5.56
N ALA A 62 6.70 18.20 5.10
CA ALA A 62 6.88 16.78 4.79
C ALA A 62 6.88 16.53 3.27
N LYS A 63 7.33 15.34 2.87
CA LYS A 63 7.35 14.86 1.48
C LYS A 63 6.53 13.58 1.28
N VAL A 64 6.30 12.82 2.36
CA VAL A 64 5.49 11.60 2.35
C VAL A 64 4.55 11.63 3.54
N ALA A 65 3.27 11.39 3.29
CA ALA A 65 2.29 11.19 4.35
C ALA A 65 2.01 9.68 4.43
N PHE A 66 1.95 9.10 5.63
CA PHE A 66 1.81 7.65 5.77
C PHE A 66 0.83 7.25 6.86
N GLY A 67 0.20 6.09 6.71
CA GLY A 67 -0.72 5.57 7.71
C GLY A 67 -1.65 4.51 7.17
N GLY A 68 -2.64 4.15 7.97
CA GLY A 68 -3.77 3.36 7.50
C GLY A 68 -3.80 1.89 7.86
N TYR A 69 -2.82 1.34 8.57
CA TYR A 69 -2.88 -0.06 8.95
C TYR A 69 -3.98 -0.30 10.01
N ILE A 70 -4.93 -1.20 9.68
CA ILE A 70 -6.17 -1.46 10.46
C ILE A 70 -6.99 -0.17 10.65
N GLU A 71 -7.12 0.63 9.60
CA GLU A 71 -7.85 1.89 9.64
C GLU A 71 -9.21 1.78 8.95
N GLY A 72 -10.29 2.11 9.68
CA GLY A 72 -11.64 2.18 9.13
C GLY A 72 -11.87 3.51 8.41
N ARG A 73 -12.05 3.49 7.08
CA ARG A 73 -12.12 4.69 6.23
C ARG A 73 -13.44 4.81 5.47
N THR A 74 -13.88 6.04 5.21
CA THR A 74 -15.02 6.31 4.31
C THR A 74 -14.65 6.38 2.84
N LEU A 75 -13.35 6.54 2.52
CA LEU A 75 -12.84 6.72 1.15
C LEU A 75 -13.33 5.64 0.17
N TYR A 76 -13.49 4.41 0.64
CA TYR A 76 -13.88 3.26 -0.17
C TYR A 76 -15.34 3.28 -0.63
N GLN A 77 -16.20 4.09 0.00
CA GLN A 77 -17.64 4.13 -0.30
C GLN A 77 -17.96 4.66 -1.70
N ARG A 78 -16.99 5.26 -2.40
CA ARG A 78 -17.12 5.72 -3.78
C ARG A 78 -17.16 4.60 -4.82
N SER A 79 -16.78 3.37 -4.46
CA SER A 79 -16.72 2.23 -5.38
C SER A 79 -17.66 1.10 -4.96
N THR A 80 -18.37 0.54 -5.94
CA THR A 80 -19.25 -0.62 -5.75
C THR A 80 -18.48 -1.90 -5.41
N ILE A 81 -17.16 -1.91 -5.62
CA ILE A 81 -16.27 -3.00 -5.19
C ILE A 81 -16.32 -3.14 -3.66
N PHE A 82 -16.40 -2.04 -2.92
CA PHE A 82 -16.33 -2.05 -1.46
C PHE A 82 -17.69 -1.91 -0.79
N LYS A 83 -18.63 -1.22 -1.45
CA LYS A 83 -19.99 -0.99 -0.94
C LYS A 83 -21.01 -1.31 -2.03
N ASN A 84 -21.74 -2.40 -1.85
CA ASN A 84 -22.89 -2.76 -2.68
C ASN A 84 -23.95 -3.47 -1.83
N ASP A 85 -25.17 -3.58 -2.36
CA ASP A 85 -26.31 -4.15 -1.63
C ASP A 85 -26.23 -5.68 -1.44
N LEU A 86 -25.25 -6.34 -2.07
CA LEU A 86 -25.13 -7.80 -2.14
C LEU A 86 -24.05 -8.36 -1.20
N ALA A 87 -23.14 -7.53 -0.71
CA ALA A 87 -22.01 -7.95 0.11
C ALA A 87 -21.81 -7.02 1.32
N LEU A 88 -21.16 -7.54 2.36
CA LEU A 88 -20.77 -6.74 3.52
C LEU A 88 -19.77 -5.66 3.10
N GLU A 89 -19.99 -4.44 3.61
CA GLU A 89 -19.10 -3.31 3.36
C GLU A 89 -17.67 -3.64 3.79
N ARG A 90 -16.71 -3.37 2.89
CA ARG A 90 -15.28 -3.46 3.16
C ARG A 90 -14.74 -2.05 3.34
N ASN A 91 -14.33 -1.72 4.56
CA ASN A 91 -13.86 -0.37 4.87
C ASN A 91 -12.62 -0.31 5.76
N ILE A 92 -12.09 -1.48 6.18
CA ILE A 92 -10.90 -1.55 7.02
C ILE A 92 -9.69 -1.79 6.14
N HIS A 93 -8.81 -0.79 6.07
CA HIS A 93 -7.56 -0.88 5.35
C HIS A 93 -6.57 -1.79 6.08
N ILE A 94 -5.99 -2.75 5.37
CA ILE A 94 -5.08 -3.77 5.94
C ILE A 94 -3.66 -3.71 5.36
N GLY A 95 -3.38 -2.66 4.58
CA GLY A 95 -2.03 -2.26 4.18
C GLY A 95 -1.57 -1.01 4.92
N LEU A 96 -0.49 -0.42 4.42
CA LEU A 96 -0.01 0.90 4.78
C LEU A 96 0.07 1.74 3.51
N ASP A 97 -0.50 2.95 3.53
CA ASP A 97 -0.38 3.86 2.41
C ASP A 97 0.75 4.85 2.64
N LEU A 98 1.47 5.16 1.57
CA LEU A 98 2.48 6.21 1.51
C LEU A 98 2.14 7.18 0.39
N TRP A 99 1.53 8.30 0.77
CA TRP A 99 1.03 9.34 -0.13
C TRP A 99 2.15 10.32 -0.49
N THR A 100 2.43 10.43 -1.79
CA THR A 100 3.44 11.32 -2.35
C THR A 100 3.21 11.50 -3.85
N LYS A 101 4.11 12.16 -4.58
CA LYS A 101 3.89 12.52 -5.99
C LYS A 101 3.89 11.32 -6.93
N GLU A 102 3.08 11.41 -7.99
CA GLU A 102 3.21 10.53 -9.16
C GLU A 102 4.67 10.46 -9.64
N GLY A 103 5.07 9.31 -10.17
CA GLY A 103 6.41 9.11 -10.71
C GLY A 103 7.48 8.90 -9.63
N THR A 104 7.14 9.06 -8.35
CA THR A 104 8.06 8.77 -7.25
C THR A 104 8.50 7.30 -7.30
N ALA A 105 9.80 7.07 -7.12
CA ALA A 105 10.38 5.73 -7.15
C ALA A 105 9.89 4.88 -5.97
N VAL A 106 9.49 3.64 -6.28
CA VAL A 106 9.12 2.61 -5.31
C VAL A 106 10.27 1.62 -5.19
N LEU A 107 10.67 1.33 -3.96
CA LEU A 107 11.86 0.54 -3.66
C LEU A 107 11.52 -0.83 -3.09
N VAL A 108 12.43 -1.77 -3.33
CA VAL A 108 12.36 -3.12 -2.80
C VAL A 108 12.91 -3.12 -1.36
N PRO A 109 12.10 -3.49 -0.35
CA PRO A 109 12.52 -3.44 1.05
C PRO A 109 13.51 -4.57 1.41
N LEU A 110 13.39 -5.72 0.72
CA LEU A 110 14.14 -6.94 0.99
C LEU A 110 14.38 -7.69 -0.34
N ASP A 111 15.51 -8.39 -0.45
CA ASP A 111 15.77 -9.30 -1.56
C ASP A 111 14.56 -10.21 -1.81
N GLY A 112 14.20 -10.38 -3.08
CA GLY A 112 13.01 -11.14 -3.44
C GLY A 112 12.93 -11.37 -4.93
N LYS A 113 11.85 -12.02 -5.36
CA LYS A 113 11.54 -12.25 -6.76
C LYS A 113 10.08 -11.95 -7.04
N VAL A 114 9.77 -11.56 -8.26
CA VAL A 114 8.39 -11.33 -8.70
C VAL A 114 7.60 -12.63 -8.57
N HIS A 115 6.62 -12.65 -7.68
CA HIS A 115 5.64 -13.73 -7.57
C HIS A 115 4.63 -13.61 -8.71
N SER A 116 4.01 -12.43 -8.81
CA SER A 116 2.94 -12.15 -9.77
C SER A 116 2.74 -10.64 -9.91
N PHE A 117 2.11 -10.21 -10.99
CA PHE A 117 1.68 -8.83 -11.21
C PHE A 117 0.43 -8.80 -12.08
N LYS A 118 -0.34 -7.73 -12.00
CA LYS A 118 -1.56 -7.52 -12.80
C LYS A 118 -1.88 -6.03 -12.88
N ASN A 119 -2.56 -5.62 -13.94
CA ASN A 119 -3.26 -4.35 -13.98
C ASN A 119 -4.70 -4.54 -13.48
N ASN A 120 -4.97 -4.21 -12.22
CA ASN A 120 -6.28 -4.33 -11.58
C ASN A 120 -7.14 -3.11 -11.93
N VAL A 121 -7.68 -3.10 -13.15
CA VAL A 121 -8.46 -1.97 -13.68
C VAL A 121 -9.84 -1.92 -13.05
N GLY A 122 -10.15 -0.81 -12.40
CA GLY A 122 -11.48 -0.54 -11.85
C GLY A 122 -11.47 0.69 -10.95
N LEU A 123 -12.62 1.37 -10.86
CA LEU A 123 -12.79 2.47 -9.90
C LEU A 123 -12.58 1.95 -8.47
N GLY A 124 -11.60 2.50 -7.77
CA GLY A 124 -11.25 2.12 -6.42
C GLY A 124 -10.37 0.86 -6.30
N ASP A 125 -10.01 0.21 -7.42
CA ASP A 125 -9.09 -0.93 -7.43
C ASP A 125 -7.63 -0.44 -7.48
N TYR A 126 -6.65 -1.35 -7.51
CA TYR A 126 -5.22 -0.99 -7.40
C TYR A 126 -4.60 -0.39 -8.65
N GLY A 127 -5.16 -0.62 -9.83
CA GLY A 127 -4.41 -0.43 -11.08
C GLY A 127 -3.20 -1.37 -11.15
N PRO A 128 -2.07 -0.94 -11.75
CA PRO A 128 -0.85 -1.74 -11.81
C PRO A 128 -0.35 -2.15 -10.43
N THR A 129 -0.21 -3.46 -10.24
CA THR A 129 0.13 -4.08 -8.96
C THR A 129 1.25 -5.09 -9.16
N ILE A 130 2.27 -5.05 -8.31
CA ILE A 130 3.37 -6.03 -8.27
C ILE A 130 3.37 -6.73 -6.92
N ILE A 131 3.65 -8.03 -6.91
CA ILE A 131 3.83 -8.83 -5.69
C ILE A 131 5.21 -9.49 -5.74
N LEU A 132 6.01 -9.26 -4.71
CA LEU A 132 7.28 -9.97 -4.51
C LEU A 132 7.12 -11.11 -3.51
N GLU A 133 7.77 -12.24 -3.78
CA GLU A 133 8.04 -13.31 -2.81
C GLU A 133 9.41 -13.08 -2.17
N HIS A 134 9.48 -13.23 -0.85
CA HIS A 134 10.68 -13.16 -0.04
C HIS A 134 10.86 -14.47 0.74
N GLU A 135 12.10 -14.83 1.02
CA GLU A 135 12.42 -15.96 1.89
C GLU A 135 13.56 -15.58 2.84
N ILE A 136 13.28 -15.62 4.15
CA ILE A 136 14.24 -15.27 5.20
C ILE A 136 14.13 -16.30 6.32
N GLU A 137 15.25 -16.89 6.74
CA GLU A 137 15.27 -17.94 7.78
C GLU A 137 14.31 -19.12 7.49
N ASN A 138 14.14 -19.48 6.22
CA ASN A 138 13.16 -20.47 5.69
C ASN A 138 11.68 -20.08 5.89
N GLU A 139 11.39 -18.83 6.27
CA GLU A 139 10.03 -18.27 6.27
C GLU A 139 9.79 -17.56 4.94
N LYS A 140 8.78 -18.01 4.21
CA LYS A 140 8.31 -17.38 2.98
C LYS A 140 7.17 -16.42 3.30
N PHE A 141 7.22 -15.23 2.71
CA PHE A 141 6.14 -14.25 2.76
C PHE A 141 6.22 -13.35 1.53
N TYR A 142 5.27 -12.43 1.40
CA TYR A 142 5.09 -11.61 0.22
C TYR A 142 4.93 -10.14 0.58
N THR A 143 5.26 -9.27 -0.38
CA THR A 143 4.94 -7.85 -0.31
C THR A 143 4.17 -7.43 -1.55
N LEU A 144 3.09 -6.68 -1.37
CA LEU A 144 2.25 -6.13 -2.44
C LEU A 144 2.49 -4.63 -2.57
N TYR A 145 2.60 -4.16 -3.82
CA TYR A 145 2.81 -2.77 -4.22
C TYR A 145 1.68 -2.41 -5.19
N GLY A 146 0.69 -1.65 -4.73
CA GLY A 146 -0.43 -1.17 -5.55
C GLY A 146 -0.25 0.27 -6.02
N HIS A 147 -1.14 0.73 -6.90
CA HIS A 147 -1.20 2.11 -7.42
C HIS A 147 0.05 2.54 -8.19
N LEU A 148 0.68 1.60 -8.89
CA LEU A 148 1.90 1.83 -9.67
C LEU A 148 1.59 2.38 -11.07
N SER A 149 2.64 2.80 -11.76
CA SER A 149 2.59 3.19 -13.17
C SER A 149 2.41 1.98 -14.10
N LEU A 150 1.85 2.18 -15.29
CA LEU A 150 1.67 1.08 -16.27
C LEU A 150 3.02 0.56 -16.75
N GLU A 151 3.96 1.47 -16.97
CA GLU A 151 5.32 1.20 -17.41
C GLU A 151 6.04 0.22 -16.47
N SER A 152 5.70 0.23 -15.17
CA SER A 152 6.28 -0.66 -14.16
C SER A 152 5.98 -2.14 -14.39
N ILE A 153 4.93 -2.48 -15.15
CA ILE A 153 4.54 -3.87 -15.41
C ILE A 153 4.68 -4.29 -16.88
N GLU A 154 4.98 -3.37 -17.80
CA GLU A 154 5.02 -3.65 -19.25
C GLU A 154 6.04 -4.74 -19.64
N ASN A 155 7.22 -4.71 -19.03
CA ASN A 155 8.32 -5.64 -19.34
C ASN A 155 8.69 -6.53 -18.14
N LEU A 156 7.83 -6.56 -17.11
CA LEU A 156 8.08 -7.34 -15.92
C LEU A 156 7.84 -8.83 -16.20
N VAL A 157 8.65 -9.69 -15.61
CA VAL A 157 8.54 -11.15 -15.79
C VAL A 157 8.46 -11.81 -14.43
N VAL A 158 7.56 -12.79 -14.30
CA VAL A 158 7.46 -13.63 -13.11
C VAL A 158 8.79 -14.33 -12.85
N GLY A 159 9.26 -14.30 -11.61
CA GLY A 159 10.55 -14.83 -11.20
C GLY A 159 11.73 -13.86 -11.37
N ALA A 160 11.53 -12.67 -11.94
CA ALA A 160 12.57 -11.63 -11.97
C ALA A 160 13.03 -11.31 -10.54
N VAL A 161 14.35 -11.26 -10.32
CA VAL A 161 14.95 -11.07 -9.00
C VAL A 161 15.24 -9.59 -8.79
N PHE A 162 14.90 -9.10 -7.60
CA PHE A 162 15.26 -7.75 -7.15
C PHE A 162 16.04 -7.82 -5.84
N LYS A 163 16.97 -6.88 -5.68
CA LYS A 163 17.75 -6.67 -4.46
C LYS A 163 17.15 -5.56 -3.62
N LYS A 164 17.38 -5.63 -2.32
CA LYS A 164 17.01 -4.54 -1.40
C LYS A 164 17.56 -3.21 -1.91
N GLY A 165 16.68 -2.22 -2.03
CA GLY A 165 16.99 -0.87 -2.50
C GLY A 165 16.85 -0.67 -4.00
N ASP A 166 16.65 -1.72 -4.79
CA ASP A 166 16.34 -1.58 -6.22
C ASP A 166 15.01 -0.83 -6.41
N ILE A 167 14.93 -0.06 -7.49
CA ILE A 167 13.67 0.53 -7.94
C ILE A 167 12.87 -0.56 -8.65
N ILE A 168 11.72 -0.93 -8.09
CA ILE A 168 10.82 -1.92 -8.69
C ILE A 168 9.78 -1.27 -9.61
N ALA A 169 9.41 -0.02 -9.30
CA ALA A 169 8.30 0.66 -9.96
C ALA A 169 8.35 2.17 -9.71
N THR A 170 7.42 2.89 -10.33
CA THR A 170 7.06 4.27 -9.99
C THR A 170 5.58 4.39 -9.68
N LEU A 171 5.17 5.42 -8.94
CA LEU A 171 3.75 5.67 -8.65
C LEU A 171 2.98 6.13 -9.89
N GLY A 172 1.75 5.64 -10.05
CA GLY A 172 0.84 6.03 -11.12
C GLY A 172 -0.06 7.21 -10.74
N ASN A 173 -0.55 7.95 -11.75
CA ASN A 173 -1.61 8.93 -11.57
C ASN A 173 -3.01 8.30 -11.38
N SER A 174 -3.95 9.17 -11.03
CA SER A 174 -5.37 8.84 -10.85
C SER A 174 -6.03 8.18 -12.06
N THR A 175 -5.57 8.43 -13.29
CA THR A 175 -6.20 7.85 -14.49
C THR A 175 -5.93 6.35 -14.65
N ILE A 176 -4.90 5.83 -13.97
CA ILE A 176 -4.50 4.41 -14.07
C ILE A 176 -4.55 3.66 -12.74
N ASN A 177 -4.47 4.36 -11.60
CA ASN A 177 -4.33 3.75 -10.28
C ASN A 177 -5.66 3.46 -9.57
N GLY A 178 -6.78 3.44 -10.31
CA GLY A 178 -8.12 3.27 -9.75
C GLY A 178 -8.79 4.56 -9.27
N ASP A 179 -8.39 5.72 -9.81
CA ASP A 179 -8.94 7.04 -9.48
C ASP A 179 -8.69 7.44 -8.02
N TYR A 180 -7.48 7.17 -7.53
CA TYR A 180 -6.97 7.68 -6.26
C TYR A 180 -5.92 8.77 -6.48
N ALA A 181 -5.75 9.65 -5.48
CA ALA A 181 -4.58 10.51 -5.43
C ALA A 181 -3.30 9.63 -5.44
N PRO A 182 -2.19 10.05 -6.07
CA PRO A 182 -0.99 9.23 -6.14
C PRO A 182 -0.48 8.81 -4.75
N HIS A 183 -0.26 7.51 -4.56
CA HIS A 183 0.28 6.92 -3.34
C HIS A 183 0.75 5.49 -3.62
N LEU A 184 1.54 4.92 -2.71
CA LEU A 184 1.82 3.49 -2.67
C LEU A 184 0.89 2.82 -1.66
N HIS A 185 0.13 1.81 -2.07
CA HIS A 185 -0.41 0.80 -1.15
C HIS A 185 0.67 -0.26 -0.94
N PHE A 186 1.21 -0.35 0.28
CA PHE A 186 2.21 -1.35 0.65
C PHE A 186 1.65 -2.33 1.68
N GLN A 187 1.74 -3.62 1.41
CA GLN A 187 1.19 -4.64 2.30
C GLN A 187 2.12 -5.84 2.41
N ILE A 188 2.31 -6.34 3.62
CA ILE A 188 2.99 -7.62 3.87
C ILE A 188 1.92 -8.70 3.93
N ILE A 189 2.16 -9.85 3.29
CA ILE A 189 1.22 -10.98 3.23
C ILE A 189 1.98 -12.25 3.60
N ASN A 190 1.48 -13.01 4.56
CA ASN A 190 2.10 -14.25 5.00
C ASN A 190 1.79 -15.40 4.03
N ASN A 191 0.53 -15.57 3.65
CA ASN A 191 0.07 -16.59 2.71
C ASN A 191 -0.79 -15.97 1.60
N MET A 192 -0.41 -16.22 0.35
CA MET A 192 -1.15 -15.76 -0.84
C MET A 192 -2.43 -16.57 -1.12
N GLU A 193 -2.64 -17.71 -0.47
CA GLU A 193 -3.72 -18.64 -0.81
C GLU A 193 -3.75 -18.91 -2.33
N ASP A 194 -4.90 -18.76 -2.98
CA ASP A 194 -5.06 -18.92 -4.43
C ASP A 194 -4.98 -17.58 -5.19
N TYR A 195 -4.59 -16.49 -4.52
CA TYR A 195 -4.52 -15.16 -5.15
C TYR A 195 -3.31 -15.02 -6.08
N TRP A 196 -3.51 -14.34 -7.21
CA TRP A 196 -2.49 -14.11 -8.24
C TRP A 196 -2.61 -12.71 -8.86
N GLY A 197 -1.55 -11.91 -8.77
CA GLY A 197 -1.50 -10.54 -9.29
C GLY A 197 -2.36 -9.53 -8.53
N ASP A 198 -3.03 -9.97 -7.47
CA ASP A 198 -3.93 -9.17 -6.64
C ASP A 198 -3.97 -9.81 -5.24
N TYR A 199 -4.38 -9.06 -4.22
CA TYR A 199 -4.70 -9.56 -2.89
C TYR A 199 -5.53 -8.50 -2.16
N PRO A 200 -6.54 -8.87 -1.33
CA PRO A 200 -7.36 -7.88 -0.64
C PRO A 200 -6.50 -6.97 0.25
N GLY A 201 -6.58 -5.65 0.06
CA GLY A 201 -6.06 -4.67 1.03
C GLY A 201 -7.12 -3.82 1.72
N VAL A 202 -8.40 -4.14 1.49
CA VAL A 202 -9.51 -3.68 2.32
C VAL A 202 -10.37 -4.87 2.72
N CYS A 203 -10.67 -5.00 4.02
CA CYS A 203 -11.53 -6.05 4.54
C CYS A 203 -12.77 -5.49 5.26
N ASN A 204 -13.72 -6.38 5.53
CA ASN A 204 -14.81 -6.10 6.44
C ASN A 204 -14.41 -6.48 7.88
N THR A 205 -15.19 -6.02 8.87
CA THR A 205 -14.95 -6.31 10.28
C THR A 205 -14.96 -7.81 10.60
N ASN A 206 -15.79 -8.60 9.91
CA ASN A 206 -15.93 -10.04 10.17
C ASN A 206 -14.67 -10.83 9.80
N HIS A 207 -13.89 -10.36 8.83
CA HIS A 207 -12.65 -10.99 8.38
C HIS A 207 -11.39 -10.36 9.00
N LEU A 208 -11.54 -9.31 9.82
CA LEU A 208 -10.40 -8.58 10.37
C LEU A 208 -9.42 -9.47 11.13
N ASN A 209 -9.91 -10.37 11.97
CA ASN A 209 -9.05 -11.29 12.74
C ASN A 209 -8.21 -12.23 11.88
N PHE A 210 -8.70 -12.57 10.68
CA PHE A 210 -7.93 -13.33 9.70
C PHE A 210 -6.83 -12.45 9.10
N TYR A 211 -7.20 -11.27 8.60
CA TYR A 211 -6.24 -10.38 7.94
C TYR A 211 -5.19 -9.80 8.88
N ILE A 212 -5.48 -9.56 10.16
CA ILE A 212 -4.43 -9.14 11.13
C ILE A 212 -3.33 -10.20 11.26
N LYS A 213 -3.68 -11.49 11.14
CA LYS A 213 -2.72 -12.59 11.21
C LYS A 213 -1.97 -12.77 9.90
N ASN A 214 -2.69 -12.65 8.77
CA ASN A 214 -2.10 -12.89 7.45
C ASN A 214 -1.40 -11.67 6.87
N CYS A 215 -1.73 -10.47 7.33
CA CYS A 215 -1.23 -9.19 6.83
C CYS A 215 -0.72 -8.36 8.01
N PRO A 216 0.47 -8.66 8.54
CA PRO A 216 1.01 -7.96 9.70
C PRO A 216 1.36 -6.51 9.36
N ASP A 217 1.43 -5.66 10.40
CA ASP A 217 1.75 -4.23 10.27
C ASP A 217 3.03 -4.01 9.46
N PRO A 218 2.97 -3.33 8.30
CA PRO A 218 4.16 -3.03 7.51
C PRO A 218 5.23 -2.25 8.26
N ASN A 219 4.87 -1.47 9.30
CA ASN A 219 5.85 -0.76 10.12
C ASN A 219 6.78 -1.68 10.94
N LEU A 220 6.44 -2.96 11.11
CA LEU A 220 7.38 -3.96 11.65
C LEU A 220 8.66 -4.05 10.82
N LEU A 221 8.55 -3.81 9.50
CA LEU A 221 9.63 -3.82 8.54
C LEU A 221 10.15 -2.41 8.20
N LEU A 222 9.24 -1.48 7.96
CA LEU A 222 9.61 -0.13 7.50
C LEU A 222 10.23 0.72 8.61
N LYS A 223 9.73 0.58 9.84
CA LYS A 223 10.19 1.29 11.05
C LYS A 223 10.23 2.80 10.84
N ILE A 224 9.14 3.33 10.26
CA ILE A 224 8.96 4.78 10.03
C ILE A 224 8.80 5.51 11.38
N THR A 225 8.16 4.83 12.35
CA THR A 225 7.95 5.28 13.74
C THR A 225 8.70 4.40 14.74
#